data_AF-A0A8B7E6Y1-F1
#
_entry.id   AF-A0A8B7E6Y1-F1
#
_cell.length_a   1.000
_cell.length_b   1.000
_cell.length_c   1.000
_cell.angle_alpha   90.00
_cell.angle_beta   90.00
_cell.angle_gamma   90.00
#
_symmetry.space_group_name_H-M   'P 1'
#
loop_
_entity.id
_entity.type
_entity.pdbx_description
1 polymer ?
#
loop_
_entity_poly.entity_id
_entity_poly.type
_entity_poly.pdbx_seq_one_letter_code
_entity_poly.pdbx_strand_id
1 'polypeptide(L)'
;LFEEDVIQNKEKKLGVVLKTVKNDEDSDDSENSSDDEHEKVKEGKVMVAWYNPHSKWSDDEIKVVDENSIELVDRSLLPGDAVRWVLKARGSQKGLVKSVDVKVDVVIVGTNYILKDIPVALLPPLD
;
A
#
# COMPACT_ATOMS: atom_id res chain seq x y z
N LEU A 1 -9.28 0.70 4.81
CA LEU A 1 -7.85 0.66 4.45
C LEU A 1 -7.28 2.08 4.46
N PHE A 2 -5.96 2.24 4.37
CA PHE A 2 -5.27 3.51 4.16
C PHE A 2 -4.42 3.46 2.88
N GLU A 3 -4.03 4.62 2.36
CA GLU A 3 -3.07 4.69 1.26
C GLU A 3 -1.74 4.05 1.66
N GLU A 4 -1.07 3.44 0.69
CA GLU A 4 0.16 2.68 0.87
C GLU A 4 0.00 1.37 1.66
N ASP A 5 -1.21 1.03 2.16
CA ASP A 5 -1.47 -0.29 2.74
C ASP A 5 -1.18 -1.36 1.69
N VAL A 6 -0.44 -2.39 2.10
CA VAL A 6 -0.20 -3.58 1.28
C VAL A 6 -1.36 -4.54 1.49
N ILE A 7 -2.00 -4.93 0.41
CA ILE A 7 -3.19 -5.79 0.40
C ILE A 7 -2.94 -7.03 -0.47
N GLN A 8 -3.79 -8.04 -0.32
CA GLN A 8 -3.84 -9.19 -1.22
C GLN A 8 -5.26 -9.49 -1.67
N ASN A 9 -5.43 -10.00 -2.88
CA ASN A 9 -6.71 -10.56 -3.32
C ASN A 9 -6.85 -12.05 -2.94
N LYS A 10 -7.98 -12.65 -3.31
CA LYS A 10 -8.26 -14.09 -3.11
C LYS A 10 -7.25 -15.02 -3.79
N GLU A 11 -6.59 -14.56 -4.85
CA GLU A 11 -5.57 -15.30 -5.60
C GLU A 11 -4.16 -15.13 -5.00
N LYS A 12 -4.03 -14.46 -3.84
CA LYS A 12 -2.75 -14.12 -3.20
C LYS A 12 -1.85 -13.21 -4.04
N LYS A 13 -2.43 -12.47 -5.00
CA LYS A 13 -1.75 -11.38 -5.68
C LYS A 13 -1.64 -10.21 -4.71
N LEU A 14 -0.44 -9.68 -4.53
CA LEU A 14 -0.19 -8.48 -3.71
C LEU A 14 -0.53 -7.22 -4.49
N GLY A 15 -0.99 -6.19 -3.78
CA GLY A 15 -1.21 -4.86 -4.32
C GLY A 15 -0.98 -3.80 -3.25
N VAL A 16 -0.97 -2.54 -3.69
CA VAL A 16 -0.85 -1.37 -2.82
C VAL A 16 -2.06 -0.48 -3.03
N VAL A 17 -2.66 -0.01 -1.94
CA VAL A 17 -3.77 0.95 -1.99
C VAL A 17 -3.23 2.30 -2.42
N LEU A 18 -3.73 2.82 -3.54
CA LEU A 18 -3.36 4.14 -4.05
C LEU A 18 -4.28 5.24 -3.55
N LYS A 19 -5.58 4.94 -3.42
CA LYS A 19 -6.59 5.92 -3.01
C LYS A 19 -7.76 5.29 -2.30
N THR A 20 -8.31 6.02 -1.33
CA THR A 20 -9.56 5.70 -0.64
C THR A 20 -10.51 6.89 -0.69
N VAL A 21 -11.80 6.63 -0.48
CA VAL A 21 -12.89 7.63 -0.56
C VAL A 21 -12.65 8.86 0.31
N LYS A 22 -12.03 8.68 1.49
CA LYS A 22 -11.71 9.78 2.41
C LYS A 22 -10.83 10.87 1.77
N ASN A 23 -10.03 10.50 0.77
CA ASN A 23 -9.15 11.42 0.05
C ASN A 23 -9.77 11.90 -1.28
N ASP A 24 -10.93 11.36 -1.68
CA ASP A 24 -11.74 11.89 -2.78
C ASP A 24 -12.70 12.99 -2.30
N GLU A 25 -13.15 12.94 -1.04
CA GLU A 25 -14.05 13.96 -0.44
C GLU A 25 -13.41 15.35 -0.29
N ASP A 26 -12.07 15.46 -0.28
CA ASP A 26 -11.37 16.75 -0.35
C ASP A 26 -11.41 17.39 -1.75
N SER A 27 -12.05 16.74 -2.73
CA SER A 27 -12.22 17.22 -4.09
C SER A 27 -13.68 17.60 -4.42
N ASP A 28 -14.49 17.91 -3.42
CA ASP A 28 -15.88 18.39 -3.57
C ASP A 28 -15.97 19.93 -3.64
N ASP A 29 -15.30 20.55 -4.61
CA ASP A 29 -15.57 21.97 -4.95
C ASP A 29 -15.36 22.30 -6.44
N SER A 30 -15.75 21.39 -7.34
CA SER A 30 -16.04 21.79 -8.72
C SER A 30 -17.09 20.89 -9.38
N GLU A 31 -18.36 21.20 -9.15
CA GLU A 31 -19.41 20.97 -10.15
C GLU A 31 -19.11 21.84 -11.39
N ASN A 32 -18.16 21.43 -12.23
CA ASN A 32 -17.98 21.82 -13.64
C ASN A 32 -16.54 21.57 -14.09
N SER A 33 -16.27 20.40 -14.69
CA SER A 33 -15.44 20.30 -15.90
C SER A 33 -15.35 18.84 -16.34
N SER A 34 -15.92 18.61 -17.52
CA SER A 34 -15.50 17.70 -18.59
C SER A 34 -14.42 16.64 -18.29
N ASP A 35 -14.78 15.38 -18.58
CA ASP A 35 -13.97 14.46 -19.39
C ASP A 35 -12.58 14.08 -18.88
N ASP A 36 -12.48 13.57 -17.67
CA ASP A 36 -11.35 12.72 -17.26
C ASP A 36 -11.88 11.36 -16.78
N GLU A 37 -11.53 10.32 -17.54
CA GLU A 37 -11.97 8.93 -17.44
C GLU A 37 -11.43 8.19 -16.20
N HIS A 38 -11.03 8.91 -15.15
CA HIS A 38 -10.55 8.32 -13.91
C HIS A 38 -11.74 7.97 -13.02
N GLU A 39 -11.98 6.67 -12.86
CA GLU A 39 -13.06 6.10 -12.06
C GLU A 39 -13.00 6.61 -10.60
N LYS A 40 -13.85 7.58 -10.26
CA LYS A 40 -13.97 8.14 -8.89
C LYS A 40 -14.15 7.02 -7.88
N VAL A 41 -13.38 7.03 -6.78
CA VAL A 41 -13.49 6.00 -5.75
C VAL A 41 -14.74 6.27 -4.91
N LYS A 42 -15.70 5.34 -4.96
CA LYS A 42 -16.96 5.42 -4.20
C LYS A 42 -16.86 4.68 -2.87
N GLU A 43 -17.78 4.95 -1.95
CA GLU A 43 -17.90 4.24 -0.67
C GLU A 43 -17.85 2.70 -0.86
N GLY A 44 -17.02 2.03 -0.05
CA GLY A 44 -16.78 0.59 -0.13
C GLY A 44 -15.86 0.15 -1.28
N LYS A 45 -15.32 1.09 -2.07
CA LYS A 45 -14.30 0.84 -3.08
C LYS A 45 -12.97 1.46 -2.69
N VAL A 46 -11.90 0.90 -3.25
CA VAL A 46 -10.54 1.43 -3.14
C VAL A 46 -9.83 1.30 -4.49
N MET A 47 -8.97 2.26 -4.81
CA MET A 47 -8.09 2.18 -5.97
C MET A 47 -6.79 1.47 -5.58
N VAL A 48 -6.42 0.43 -6.32
CA VAL A 48 -5.29 -0.45 -5.99
C VAL A 48 -4.42 -0.63 -7.20
N ALA A 49 -3.10 -0.56 -7.01
CA ALA A 49 -2.13 -1.05 -7.98
C ALA A 49 -1.70 -2.48 -7.62
N TRP A 50 -1.89 -3.41 -8.55
CA TRP A 50 -1.56 -4.82 -8.32
C TRP A 50 -0.15 -5.15 -8.78
N TYR A 51 0.68 -5.72 -7.90
CA TYR A 51 2.05 -6.13 -8.25
C TYR A 51 2.05 -7.22 -9.33
N ASN A 52 2.77 -6.98 -10.42
CA ASN A 52 3.03 -7.97 -11.46
C ASN A 52 4.54 -8.20 -11.65
N PRO A 53 5.06 -9.35 -11.21
CA PRO A 53 6.50 -9.63 -11.29
C PRO A 53 7.03 -9.79 -12.72
N HIS A 54 6.15 -9.92 -13.72
CA HIS A 54 6.52 -10.23 -15.10
C HIS A 54 6.32 -9.08 -16.09
N SER A 55 5.83 -7.92 -15.64
CA SER A 55 5.60 -6.74 -16.48
C SER A 55 6.30 -5.52 -15.91
N LYS A 56 6.64 -4.57 -16.80
CA LYS A 56 6.91 -3.20 -16.34
C LYS A 56 5.62 -2.63 -15.77
N TRP A 57 5.75 -1.80 -14.73
CA TRP A 57 4.64 -1.05 -14.16
C TRP A 57 3.86 -0.36 -15.28
N SER A 58 2.58 -0.63 -15.35
CA SER A 58 1.67 -0.05 -16.34
C SER A 58 0.36 0.33 -15.65
N ASP A 59 -0.28 1.39 -16.13
CA ASP A 59 -1.55 1.86 -15.58
C ASP A 59 -2.67 0.81 -15.67
N ASP A 60 -2.55 -0.19 -16.55
CA ASP A 60 -3.43 -1.35 -16.65
C ASP A 60 -3.52 -2.20 -15.35
N GLU A 61 -2.55 -2.03 -14.45
CA GLU A 61 -2.48 -2.73 -13.17
C GLU A 61 -3.20 -1.98 -12.04
N ILE A 62 -3.63 -0.74 -12.30
CA ILE A 62 -4.42 0.09 -11.39
C ILE A 62 -5.90 -0.20 -11.61
N LYS A 63 -6.61 -0.58 -10.56
CA LYS A 63 -8.05 -0.89 -10.62
C LYS A 63 -8.78 -0.43 -9.38
N VAL A 64 -10.02 0.01 -9.56
CA VAL A 64 -10.96 0.20 -8.46
C VAL A 64 -11.57 -1.16 -8.11
N VAL A 65 -11.42 -1.57 -6.85
CA VAL A 65 -11.88 -2.88 -6.35
C VAL A 65 -12.76 -2.71 -5.12
N ASP A 66 -13.53 -3.75 -4.78
CA ASP A 66 -14.32 -3.78 -3.56
C ASP A 66 -13.42 -3.98 -2.33
N GLU A 67 -13.60 -3.18 -1.28
CA GLU A 67 -12.82 -3.33 -0.06
C GLU A 67 -13.02 -4.71 0.58
N ASN A 68 -14.20 -5.32 0.41
CA ASN A 68 -14.47 -6.67 0.92
C ASN A 68 -13.84 -7.79 0.07
N SER A 69 -13.29 -7.46 -1.10
CA SER A 69 -12.66 -8.44 -1.99
C SER A 69 -11.16 -8.64 -1.73
N ILE A 70 -10.59 -7.86 -0.80
CA ILE A 70 -9.16 -7.79 -0.50
C ILE A 70 -8.90 -7.95 1.00
N GLU A 71 -7.70 -8.38 1.34
CA GLU A 71 -7.24 -8.56 2.72
C GLU A 71 -6.03 -7.67 2.98
N LEU A 72 -6.00 -6.99 4.12
CA LEU A 72 -4.82 -6.25 4.58
C LEU A 72 -3.69 -7.23 4.91
N VAL A 73 -2.54 -7.06 4.25
CA VAL A 73 -1.32 -7.83 4.49
C VAL A 73 -0.40 -7.08 5.43
N ASP A 74 -0.10 -5.82 5.10
CA ASP A 74 0.71 -4.95 5.94
C ASP A 74 0.15 -3.54 5.95
N ARG A 75 0.16 -2.93 7.13
CA ARG A 75 -0.32 -1.56 7.30
C ARG A 75 0.85 -0.60 7.09
N SER A 76 0.68 0.38 6.20
CA SER A 76 1.61 1.50 6.14
C SER A 76 1.50 2.31 7.43
N LEU A 77 2.62 2.43 8.14
CA LEU A 77 2.73 3.33 9.28
C LEU A 77 3.57 4.51 8.85
N LEU A 78 3.09 5.72 9.12
CA LEU A 78 3.78 6.96 8.84
C LEU A 78 4.07 7.71 10.14
N PRO A 79 5.13 8.54 10.18
CA PRO A 79 5.39 9.39 11.34
C PRO A 79 4.15 10.24 11.69
N GLY A 80 3.76 10.21 12.97
CA GLY A 80 2.55 10.86 13.48
C GLY A 80 1.38 9.91 13.70
N ASP A 81 1.38 8.71 13.11
CA ASP A 81 0.29 7.76 13.28
C ASP A 81 0.13 7.31 14.73
N ALA A 82 -1.11 7.30 15.21
CA ALA A 82 -1.45 6.81 16.52
C ALA A 82 -1.47 5.28 16.54
N VAL A 83 -0.58 4.69 17.33
CA VAL A 83 -0.41 3.24 17.42
C VAL A 83 -0.63 2.74 18.85
N ARG A 84 -0.99 1.45 18.94
CA ARG A 84 -1.11 0.73 20.20
C ARG A 84 -0.20 -0.49 20.16
N TRP A 85 0.86 -0.47 20.95
CA TRP A 85 1.74 -1.61 21.12
C TRP A 85 1.09 -2.63 22.06
N VAL A 86 0.73 -3.78 21.51
CA VAL A 86 0.17 -4.90 22.27
C VAL A 86 1.30 -5.84 22.66
N LEU A 87 1.98 -5.54 23.77
CA LEU A 87 2.91 -6.48 24.37
C LEU A 87 2.17 -7.30 25.45
N LYS A 88 2.02 -8.61 25.23
CA LYS A 88 1.25 -9.52 26.11
C LYS A 88 1.60 -9.42 27.60
N ALA A 89 2.82 -8.99 27.93
CA ALA A 89 3.34 -8.94 29.29
C ALA A 89 3.22 -7.60 30.04
N ARG A 90 2.92 -6.47 29.37
CA ARG A 90 3.00 -5.11 30.00
C ARG A 90 1.77 -4.22 29.78
N GLY A 91 0.65 -4.79 29.35
CA GLY A 91 -0.54 -4.03 28.96
C GLY A 91 -0.35 -3.35 27.59
N SER A 92 -1.39 -2.65 27.13
CA SER A 92 -1.34 -1.95 25.84
C SER A 92 -0.79 -0.53 26.01
N GLN A 93 0.42 -0.27 25.52
CA GLN A 93 0.98 1.08 25.47
C GLN A 93 0.49 1.80 24.21
N LYS A 94 0.11 3.08 24.35
CA LYS A 94 -0.22 3.95 23.21
C LYS A 94 0.97 4.86 22.90
N GLY A 95 1.17 5.17 21.63
CA GLY A 95 2.24 6.06 21.18
C GLY A 95 1.94 6.63 19.80
N LEU A 96 2.83 7.52 19.35
CA LEU A 96 2.84 8.03 17.98
C LEU A 96 4.06 7.44 17.28
N VAL A 97 3.91 7.07 16.01
CA VAL A 97 5.05 6.66 15.17
C VAL A 97 5.98 7.86 15.02
N LYS A 98 7.28 7.65 15.27
CA LYS A 98 8.29 8.71 15.21
C LYS A 98 9.12 8.67 13.93
N SER A 99 9.46 7.47 13.47
CA SER A 99 10.28 7.22 12.28
C SER A 99 9.90 5.86 11.70
N VAL A 100 10.14 5.68 10.41
CA VAL A 100 9.81 4.48 9.65
C VAL A 100 11.06 4.04 8.88
N ASP A 101 11.42 2.77 9.01
CA ASP A 101 12.54 2.17 8.28
C ASP A 101 12.00 1.01 7.44
N VAL A 102 12.07 1.15 6.11
CA VAL A 102 11.63 0.12 5.18
C VAL A 102 12.79 -0.79 4.82
N LYS A 103 12.58 -2.09 4.95
CA LYS A 103 13.56 -3.14 4.63
C LYS A 103 12.95 -4.18 3.72
N VAL A 104 13.78 -4.81 2.90
CA VAL A 104 13.36 -5.83 1.94
C VAL A 104 14.31 -7.02 1.94
N ASP A 105 13.76 -8.19 1.62
CA ASP A 105 14.53 -9.41 1.34
C ASP A 105 14.74 -9.51 -0.18
N VAL A 106 16.00 -9.73 -0.61
CA VAL A 106 16.40 -9.75 -2.02
C VAL A 106 16.98 -11.11 -2.38
N VAL A 107 16.50 -11.70 -3.47
CA VAL A 107 17.07 -12.91 -4.07
C VAL A 107 18.18 -12.51 -5.05
N ILE A 108 19.36 -13.11 -4.93
CA ILE A 108 20.46 -12.88 -5.88
C ILE A 108 20.17 -13.66 -7.16
N VAL A 109 20.06 -12.94 -8.29
CA VAL A 109 19.78 -13.50 -9.62
C VAL A 109 20.75 -14.63 -9.97
N GLY A 110 20.20 -15.74 -10.47
CA GLY A 110 20.99 -16.93 -10.85
C GLY A 110 21.42 -17.79 -9.66
N THR A 111 20.96 -17.49 -8.44
CA THR A 111 21.27 -18.26 -7.23
C THR A 111 20.02 -18.47 -6.37
N ASN A 112 20.12 -19.32 -5.35
CA ASN A 112 19.09 -19.49 -4.33
C ASN A 112 19.39 -18.69 -3.04
N TYR A 113 20.37 -17.78 -3.07
CA TYR A 113 20.74 -16.98 -1.90
C TYR A 113 19.77 -15.82 -1.72
N ILE A 114 19.29 -15.64 -0.49
CA ILE A 114 18.41 -14.56 -0.08
C ILE A 114 19.15 -13.68 0.92
N LEU A 115 19.35 -12.41 0.57
CA LEU A 115 19.83 -11.38 1.49
C LEU A 115 18.63 -10.81 2.22
N LYS A 116 18.68 -10.77 3.55
CA LYS A 116 17.55 -10.35 4.38
C LYS A 116 17.72 -8.97 4.96
N ASP A 117 16.60 -8.33 5.28
CA ASP A 117 16.54 -7.08 6.05
C ASP A 117 17.38 -5.93 5.45
N ILE A 118 17.51 -5.86 4.12
CA ILE A 118 18.28 -4.80 3.45
C ILE A 118 17.48 -3.50 3.51
N PRO A 119 18.03 -2.40 4.06
CA PRO A 119 17.39 -1.09 3.97
C PRO A 119 17.18 -0.68 2.52
N VAL A 120 15.96 -0.25 2.17
CA VAL A 120 15.61 0.14 0.79
C VAL A 120 16.51 1.27 0.28
N ALA A 121 16.98 2.16 1.16
CA ALA A 121 17.92 3.23 0.83
C ALA A 121 19.26 2.75 0.22
N LEU A 122 19.60 1.45 0.36
CA LEU A 122 20.81 0.84 -0.21
C LEU A 122 20.56 0.17 -1.58
N LEU A 123 19.33 0.19 -2.08
CA LEU A 123 18.91 -0.48 -3.31
C LEU A 123 18.48 0.56 -4.35
N PRO A 124 19.44 1.20 -5.05
CA PRO A 124 19.10 2.08 -6.16
C PRO A 124 18.40 1.27 -7.26
N PRO A 125 17.47 1.90 -8.02
CA PRO A 125 16.82 1.25 -9.15
C PRO A 125 17.87 0.83 -10.20
N LEU A 126 17.59 -0.28 -10.90
CA LEU A 126 18.34 -0.67 -12.09
C LEU A 126 17.77 0.10 -13.28
N ASP A 127 18.63 0.80 -14.01
CA ASP A 127 18.30 1.49 -15.28
C ASP A 127 17.98 0.50 -16.42
#